data_AF-A0A3A0CQ93-F1
#
_entry.id   AF-A0A3A0CQ93-F1
#
_cell.length_a   1.000
_cell.length_b   1.000
_cell.length_c   1.000
_cell.angle_alpha   90.00
_cell.angle_beta   90.00
_cell.angle_gamma   90.00
#
_symmetry.space_group_name_H-M   'P 1'
#
loop_
_entity.id
_entity.type
_entity.pdbx_description
1 polymer ?
#
loop_
_entity_poly.entity_id
_entity_poly.type
_entity_poly.pdbx_seq_one_letter_code
_entity_poly.pdbx_strand_id
1 'polypeptide(L)'
;MKDQTEKSPSQKTTLSRREFLGTSALAAAAFTIVPRHVLGGPGYVAPSDKLNIACVGVGGKGRSDIASCGTENIVALCDVDDEHIVETIKNAHADTGNAAYAEMLGRATRYRD
;
A
#
# COMPACT_ATOMS: atom_id res chain seq x y z
N MET A 1 7.72 51.47 37.98
CA MET A 1 8.78 50.48 37.71
C MET A 1 8.18 49.10 37.65
N LYS A 2 8.12 48.51 36.45
CA LYS A 2 8.26 47.08 36.10
C LYS A 2 7.81 46.90 34.64
N ASP A 3 8.80 47.15 33.79
CA ASP A 3 9.16 46.49 32.54
C ASP A 3 8.04 45.87 31.69
N GLN A 4 7.76 46.57 30.59
CA GLN A 4 7.13 45.98 29.41
C GLN A 4 8.19 45.13 28.69
N THR A 5 8.03 43.81 28.73
CA THR A 5 8.84 42.90 27.91
C THR A 5 8.40 43.03 26.45
N GLU A 6 9.24 43.67 25.62
CA GLU A 6 9.04 43.75 24.17
C GLU A 6 9.02 42.34 23.55
N LYS A 7 7.95 42.00 22.83
CA LYS A 7 7.91 40.84 21.94
C LYS A 7 8.72 41.14 20.68
N SER A 8 9.86 40.48 20.52
CA SER A 8 10.68 40.48 19.30
C SER A 8 9.84 40.13 18.07
N PRO A 9 9.99 40.85 16.93
CA PRO A 9 9.18 40.63 15.75
C PRO A 9 9.48 39.25 15.16
N SER A 10 8.42 38.46 14.96
CA SER A 10 8.45 37.22 14.19
C SER A 10 9.09 37.49 12.83
N GLN A 11 10.32 36.98 12.64
CA GLN A 11 11.01 37.03 11.36
C GLN A 11 10.16 36.28 10.33
N LYS A 12 9.57 37.00 9.37
CA LYS A 12 9.02 36.39 8.17
C LYS A 12 10.17 35.78 7.40
N THR A 13 10.24 34.46 7.35
CA THR A 13 11.17 33.75 6.45
C THR A 13 10.76 34.06 5.02
N THR A 14 11.44 35.01 4.40
CA THR A 14 11.26 35.34 2.98
C THR A 14 11.84 34.21 2.14
N LEU A 15 10.97 33.37 1.57
CA LEU A 15 11.38 32.35 0.59
C LEU A 15 12.07 33.03 -0.59
N SER A 16 13.36 32.77 -0.77
CA SER A 16 14.08 33.29 -1.92
C SER A 16 13.68 32.53 -3.18
N ARG A 17 13.71 33.21 -4.34
CA ARG A 17 13.46 32.55 -5.64
C ARG A 17 14.37 31.34 -5.87
N ARG A 18 15.60 31.39 -5.35
CA ARG A 18 16.59 30.30 -5.47
C ARG A 18 16.20 29.09 -4.65
N GLU A 19 15.75 29.30 -3.41
CA GLU A 19 15.23 28.22 -2.58
C GLU A 19 13.97 27.63 -3.21
N PHE A 20 13.04 28.47 -3.69
CA PHE A 20 11.84 27.99 -4.37
C PHE A 20 12.16 27.13 -5.60
N LEU A 21 13.06 27.59 -6.48
CA LEU A 21 13.47 26.82 -7.66
C LEU A 21 14.23 25.55 -7.28
N GLY A 22 15.13 25.62 -6.29
CA GLY A 22 15.87 24.47 -5.79
C GLY A 22 14.96 23.39 -5.21
N THR A 23 14.04 23.78 -4.32
CA THR A 23 13.07 22.87 -3.71
C THR A 23 12.08 22.32 -4.74
N SER A 24 11.61 23.15 -5.67
CA SER A 24 10.68 22.70 -6.73
C SER A 24 11.36 21.71 -7.70
N ALA A 25 12.61 21.97 -8.08
CA ALA A 25 13.38 21.06 -8.93
C ALA A 25 13.63 19.72 -8.22
N LEU A 26 13.96 19.74 -6.93
CA LEU A 26 14.13 18.53 -6.13
C LEU A 26 12.81 17.72 -6.04
N ALA A 27 11.69 18.41 -5.81
CA ALA A 27 10.38 17.77 -5.77
C ALA A 27 9.98 17.18 -7.14
N ALA A 28 10.25 17.90 -8.24
CA ALA A 28 10.00 17.40 -9.59
C ALA A 28 10.85 16.16 -9.92
N ALA A 29 12.12 16.14 -9.49
CA ALA A 29 12.99 14.99 -9.63
C ALA A 29 12.52 13.77 -8.81
N ALA A 30 11.78 13.97 -7.71
CA ALA A 30 11.21 12.85 -6.96
C ALA A 30 10.18 12.06 -7.80
N PHE A 31 9.42 12.73 -8.68
CA PHE A 31 8.46 12.08 -9.57
C PHE A 31 9.10 11.32 -10.74
N THR A 32 10.39 11.50 -11.01
CA THR A 32 11.09 10.75 -12.07
C THR A 32 11.68 9.44 -11.57
N ILE A 33 11.79 9.25 -10.25
CA ILE A 33 12.38 8.07 -9.63
C ILE A 33 11.33 7.02 -9.24
N VAL A 34 10.03 7.38 -9.21
CA VAL A 34 8.98 6.44 -8.81
C VAL A 34 8.77 5.34 -9.87
N PRO A 35 8.61 4.06 -9.46
CA PRO A 35 8.36 2.97 -10.40
C PRO A 35 7.08 3.16 -11.20
N ARG A 36 7.12 2.86 -12.50
CA ARG A 36 5.96 2.96 -13.41
C ARG A 36 4.71 2.19 -12.97
N HIS A 37 4.87 1.11 -12.20
CA HIS A 37 3.71 0.33 -11.73
C HIS A 37 2.91 1.08 -10.67
N VAL A 38 3.49 2.10 -10.03
CA VAL A 38 2.83 2.94 -9.01
C VAL A 38 2.00 4.05 -9.65
N LEU A 39 2.48 4.65 -10.74
CA LEU A 39 1.80 5.75 -11.42
C LEU A 39 0.62 5.31 -12.29
N GLY A 40 0.54 4.02 -12.60
CA GLY A 40 -0.37 3.52 -13.63
C GLY A 40 0.11 3.92 -15.03
N GLY A 41 -0.23 3.12 -16.03
CA GLY A 41 0.16 3.37 -17.42
C GLY A 41 -0.17 2.18 -18.31
N PRO A 42 0.14 2.24 -19.62
CA PRO A 42 -0.14 1.14 -20.53
C PRO A 42 0.44 -0.19 -20.02
N GLY A 43 -0.45 -1.15 -19.76
CA GLY A 43 -0.09 -2.48 -19.23
C GLY A 43 0.15 -2.57 -17.72
N TYR A 44 -0.09 -1.50 -16.94
CA TYR A 44 0.09 -1.47 -15.48
C TYR A 44 -1.13 -0.84 -14.80
N VAL A 45 -1.75 -1.60 -13.91
CA VAL A 45 -2.78 -1.09 -13.00
C VAL A 45 -2.08 -0.46 -11.80
N ALA A 46 -2.35 0.83 -11.55
CA ALA A 46 -1.85 1.51 -10.38
C ALA A 46 -2.38 0.82 -9.10
N PRO A 47 -1.63 0.77 -7.99
CA PRO A 47 -2.10 0.16 -6.76
C PRO A 47 -3.40 0.77 -6.23
N SER A 48 -3.63 2.05 -6.51
CA SER A 48 -4.87 2.77 -6.17
C SER A 48 -6.11 2.28 -6.90
N ASP A 49 -5.91 1.66 -8.08
CA ASP A 49 -7.00 1.29 -8.99
C ASP A 49 -7.33 -0.20 -8.89
N LYS A 50 -6.56 -0.96 -8.11
CA LYS A 50 -6.82 -2.37 -7.82
C LYS A 50 -8.04 -2.54 -6.93
N LEU A 51 -8.78 -3.63 -7.15
CA LEU A 51 -9.93 -3.97 -6.32
C LEU A 51 -9.47 -4.49 -4.95
N ASN A 52 -10.23 -4.14 -3.91
CA ASN A 52 -10.10 -4.74 -2.58
C ASN A 52 -11.11 -5.87 -2.45
N ILE A 53 -10.62 -7.11 -2.32
CA ILE A 53 -11.44 -8.32 -2.34
C ILE A 53 -11.37 -9.00 -0.97
N ALA A 54 -12.54 -9.31 -0.42
CA ALA A 54 -12.68 -10.18 0.74
C ALA A 54 -13.23 -11.54 0.29
N CYS A 55 -12.65 -12.63 0.79
CA CYS A 55 -12.98 -13.98 0.36
C CYS A 55 -13.62 -14.76 1.50
N VAL A 56 -14.77 -15.39 1.24
CA VAL A 56 -15.51 -16.23 2.20
C VAL A 56 -15.60 -17.65 1.64
N GLY A 57 -15.15 -18.64 2.42
CA GLY A 57 -14.93 -20.01 1.96
C GLY A 57 -13.66 -20.10 1.13
N VAL A 58 -12.51 -20.24 1.80
CA VAL A 58 -11.18 -20.17 1.15
C VAL A 58 -10.55 -21.56 0.94
N GLY A 59 -11.18 -22.62 1.43
CA GLY A 59 -10.83 -24.01 1.15
C GLY A 59 -11.30 -24.51 -0.23
N GLY A 60 -10.82 -25.69 -0.63
CA GLY A 60 -11.27 -26.39 -1.85
C GLY A 60 -11.20 -25.51 -3.11
N LYS A 61 -12.35 -25.34 -3.79
CA LYS A 61 -12.46 -24.50 -5.00
C LYS A 61 -12.22 -23.01 -4.71
N GLY A 62 -12.59 -22.53 -3.53
CA GLY A 62 -12.36 -21.14 -3.14
C GLY A 62 -10.88 -20.76 -3.28
N ARG A 63 -9.96 -21.67 -2.96
CA ARG A 63 -8.52 -21.47 -3.13
C ARG A 63 -8.12 -21.11 -4.56
N SER A 64 -8.63 -21.82 -5.58
CA SER A 64 -8.29 -21.55 -6.98
C SER A 64 -8.91 -20.24 -7.48
N ASP A 65 -10.11 -19.93 -7.01
CA ASP A 65 -10.80 -18.69 -7.36
C ASP A 65 -10.04 -17.48 -6.79
N ILE A 66 -9.60 -17.57 -5.53
CA ILE A 66 -8.77 -16.55 -4.88
C ILE A 66 -7.42 -16.38 -5.59
N ALA A 67 -6.75 -17.49 -5.94
CA ALA A 67 -5.48 -17.43 -6.69
C ALA A 67 -5.64 -16.77 -8.06
N SER A 68 -6.78 -16.98 -8.73
CA SER A 68 -7.11 -16.32 -10.00
C SER A 68 -7.29 -14.81 -9.86
N CYS A 69 -7.62 -14.33 -8.66
CA CYS A 69 -7.70 -12.91 -8.31
C CYS A 69 -6.39 -12.34 -7.73
N GLY A 70 -5.27 -13.10 -7.75
CA GLY A 70 -4.00 -12.70 -7.12
C GLY A 70 -3.30 -11.47 -7.73
N THR A 71 -3.89 -10.81 -8.72
CA THR A 71 -3.46 -9.49 -9.22
C THR A 71 -4.07 -8.33 -8.41
N GLU A 72 -5.19 -8.58 -7.75
CA GLU A 72 -5.98 -7.61 -6.95
C GLU A 72 -5.62 -7.70 -5.46
N ASN A 73 -6.04 -6.70 -4.67
CA ASN A 73 -5.72 -6.66 -3.24
C ASN A 73 -6.66 -7.57 -2.45
N ILE A 74 -6.16 -8.71 -1.97
CA ILE A 74 -6.91 -9.56 -1.02
C ILE A 74 -6.79 -8.96 0.39
N VAL A 75 -7.90 -8.47 0.95
CA VAL A 75 -7.90 -7.72 2.22
C VAL A 75 -8.37 -8.54 3.43
N ALA A 76 -9.15 -9.60 3.20
CA ALA A 76 -9.69 -10.46 4.24
C ALA A 76 -9.97 -11.87 3.71
N LEU A 77 -9.81 -12.84 4.60
CA LEU A 77 -10.14 -14.25 4.39
C LEU A 77 -11.04 -14.71 5.53
N CYS A 78 -12.06 -15.50 5.20
CA CYS A 78 -12.95 -16.11 6.17
C CYS A 78 -13.26 -17.54 5.74
N ASP A 79 -13.15 -18.47 6.68
CA ASP A 79 -13.62 -19.84 6.54
C ASP A 79 -14.12 -20.30 7.91
N VAL A 80 -14.99 -21.31 7.93
CA VAL A 80 -15.42 -21.94 9.18
C VAL A 80 -14.31 -22.83 9.76
N ASP A 81 -13.44 -23.34 8.88
CA ASP A 81 -12.30 -24.17 9.24
C ASP A 81 -11.00 -23.39 9.08
N ASP A 82 -10.38 -23.06 10.21
CA ASP A 82 -9.09 -22.37 10.29
C ASP A 82 -7.98 -23.11 9.51
N GLU A 83 -8.04 -24.44 9.42
CA GLU A 83 -7.04 -25.22 8.68
C GLU A 83 -7.07 -24.90 7.19
N HIS A 84 -8.26 -24.65 6.61
CA HIS A 84 -8.38 -24.23 5.22
C HIS A 84 -7.71 -22.88 4.97
N ILE A 85 -7.87 -21.93 5.89
CA ILE A 85 -7.21 -20.62 5.80
C ILE A 85 -5.68 -20.80 5.84
N VAL A 86 -5.19 -21.58 6.81
CA VAL A 86 -3.75 -21.85 6.96
C VAL A 86 -3.17 -22.55 5.73
N GLU A 87 -3.86 -23.55 5.20
CA GLU A 87 -3.43 -24.30 4.02
C GLU A 87 -3.45 -23.42 2.77
N THR A 88 -4.48 -22.60 2.57
CA THR A 88 -4.54 -21.64 1.45
C THR A 88 -3.40 -20.63 1.50
N ILE A 89 -3.05 -20.13 2.70
CA ILE A 89 -1.89 -19.25 2.89
C ILE A 89 -0.58 -20.00 2.59
N LYS A 90 -0.38 -21.20 3.13
CA LYS A 90 0.83 -22.01 2.90
C LYS A 90 1.03 -22.31 1.41
N ASN A 91 -0.03 -22.71 0.72
CA ASN A 91 0.02 -23.03 -0.71
C ASN A 91 0.31 -21.79 -1.55
N ALA A 92 -0.21 -20.63 -1.16
CA ALA A 92 0.13 -19.36 -1.80
C ALA A 92 1.63 -19.02 -1.69
N HIS A 93 2.26 -19.31 -0.55
CA HIS A 93 3.70 -19.12 -0.35
C HIS A 93 4.55 -20.13 -1.13
N ALA A 94 4.06 -21.35 -1.33
CA ALA A 94 4.76 -22.41 -2.05
C ALA A 94 4.68 -22.24 -3.58
N ASP A 95 3.55 -21.75 -4.09
CA ASP A 95 3.37 -21.45 -5.52
C ASP A 95 4.18 -20.20 -5.91
N THR A 96 5.42 -20.44 -6.33
CA THR A 96 6.41 -19.43 -6.71
C THR A 96 5.98 -18.56 -7.90
N GLY A 97 4.88 -18.91 -8.58
CA GLY A 97 4.33 -18.19 -9.74
C GLY A 97 3.72 -16.83 -9.42
N ASN A 98 3.39 -16.54 -8.16
CA ASN A 98 2.90 -15.21 -7.77
C ASN A 98 3.31 -14.85 -6.33
N ALA A 99 4.55 -14.39 -6.16
CA ALA A 99 5.05 -13.90 -4.86
C ALA A 99 4.18 -12.75 -4.26
N ALA A 100 3.46 -12.01 -5.10
CA ALA A 100 2.54 -10.98 -4.63
C ALA A 100 1.29 -11.59 -3.96
N TYR A 101 0.81 -12.75 -4.42
CA TYR A 101 -0.32 -13.46 -3.81
C TYR A 101 0.00 -13.90 -2.37
N ALA A 102 1.18 -14.51 -2.20
CA ALA A 102 1.75 -14.85 -0.91
C ALA A 102 1.84 -13.65 0.05
N GLU A 103 2.35 -12.53 -0.45
CA GLU A 103 2.50 -11.29 0.34
C GLU A 103 1.14 -10.69 0.72
N MET A 104 0.16 -10.71 -0.18
CA MET A 104 -1.18 -10.18 0.06
C MET A 104 -1.92 -10.92 1.15
N LEU A 105 -1.91 -12.27 1.13
CA LEU A 105 -2.52 -13.05 2.20
C LEU A 105 -1.80 -12.88 3.56
N GLY A 106 -0.50 -12.60 3.54
CA GLY A 106 0.24 -12.23 4.75
C GLY A 106 -0.26 -10.93 5.39
N ARG A 107 -0.84 -10.02 4.61
CA ARG A 107 -1.38 -8.72 5.06
C ARG A 107 -2.86 -8.76 5.43
N ALA A 108 -3.59 -9.82 5.06
CA ALA A 108 -5.01 -9.95 5.35
C ALA A 108 -5.28 -9.98 6.86
N THR A 109 -6.30 -9.25 7.31
CA THR A 109 -6.62 -9.17 8.75
C THR A 109 -7.21 -10.49 9.22
N ARG A 110 -6.70 -11.02 10.33
CA ARG A 110 -7.15 -12.28 10.93
C ARG A 110 -7.97 -11.95 12.17
N TYR A 111 -9.23 -12.31 12.12
CA TYR A 111 -10.12 -12.24 13.27
C TYR A 111 -10.34 -13.66 13.77
N ARG A 112 -10.24 -13.82 15.08
CA ARG A 112 -10.60 -15.03 15.80
C ARG A 112 -11.39 -14.57 17.02
N ASP A 113 -12.54 -15.17 17.22
CA ASP A 113 -13.33 -15.10 18.45
C ASP A 113 -12.71 -15.95 19.57
#